data_AF-A0A2D9G9E8-F1
#
_entry.id   AF-A0A2D9G9E8-F1
#
_cell.length_a   1.000
_cell.length_b   1.000
_cell.length_c   1.000
_cell.angle_alpha   90.00
_cell.angle_beta   90.00
_cell.angle_gamma   90.00
#
_symmetry.space_group_name_H-M   'P 1'
#
loop_
_entity.id
_entity.type
_entity.pdbx_description
1 polymer ?
#
loop_
_entity_poly.entity_id
_entity_poly.type
_entity_poly.pdbx_seq_one_letter_code
_entity_poly.pdbx_strand_id
1 'polypeptide(L)'
;MKKIRKAGSHYELQELASNIQNEVDRRKLSFDEALSLGNSIQSYADRLPGNTIVYAISNRDSYRGTLELYLKDGYLSKTEQLLLWEERRRLGITDVEHNKMLIQLVEILEKRGMKIVVSRFEEPVGVQ
;
A
#
# COMPACT_ATOMS: atom_id res chain seq x y z
N MET A 1 -4.37 -16.49 9.82
CA MET A 1 -4.82 -15.72 11.02
C MET A 1 -4.08 -16.01 12.31
N LYS A 2 -4.05 -17.25 12.86
CA LYS A 2 -3.39 -17.53 14.16
C LYS A 2 -1.90 -17.20 14.19
N LYS A 3 -1.17 -17.36 13.08
CA LYS A 3 0.27 -17.00 12.98
C LYS A 3 0.49 -15.49 12.91
N ILE A 4 -0.35 -14.76 12.16
CA ILE A 4 -0.27 -13.29 12.03
C ILE A 4 -0.40 -12.62 13.40
N ARG A 5 -1.40 -13.01 14.20
CA ARG A 5 -1.63 -12.43 15.54
C ARG A 5 -0.58 -12.80 16.60
N LYS A 6 0.36 -13.69 16.26
CA LYS A 6 1.48 -14.08 17.13
C LYS A 6 2.78 -13.36 16.78
N ALA A 7 2.84 -12.68 15.64
CA ALA A 7 4.01 -11.90 15.27
C ALA A 7 4.15 -10.70 16.22
N GLY A 8 5.30 -10.57 16.87
CA GLY A 8 5.64 -9.45 17.74
C GLY A 8 6.37 -8.32 17.02
N SER A 9 6.73 -8.48 15.74
CA SER A 9 7.48 -7.47 14.98
C SER A 9 7.09 -7.38 13.51
N HIS A 10 7.39 -6.23 12.89
CA HIS A 10 7.28 -6.02 11.46
C HIS A 10 8.14 -7.01 10.64
N TYR A 11 9.29 -7.44 11.18
CA TYR A 11 10.16 -8.43 10.54
C TYR A 11 9.47 -9.80 10.42
N GLU A 12 8.87 -10.29 11.50
CA GLU A 12 8.14 -11.57 11.48
C GLU A 12 6.91 -11.51 10.55
N LEU A 13 6.24 -10.36 10.48
CA LEU A 13 5.16 -10.14 9.51
C LEU A 13 5.68 -10.16 8.06
N GLN A 14 6.86 -9.60 7.81
CA GLN A 14 7.49 -9.65 6.49
C GLN A 14 7.84 -11.09 6.11
N GLU A 15 8.37 -11.89 7.04
CA GLU A 15 8.64 -13.32 6.79
C GLU A 15 7.36 -14.10 6.47
N LEU A 16 6.26 -13.84 7.18
CA LEU A 16 4.96 -14.43 6.87
C LEU A 16 4.46 -14.02 5.48
N ALA A 17 4.62 -12.76 5.10
CA ALA A 17 4.23 -12.26 3.78
C ALA A 17 5.07 -12.91 2.66
N SER A 18 6.38 -13.01 2.84
CA SER A 18 7.28 -13.69 1.89
C SER A 18 6.94 -15.17 1.73
N ASN A 19 6.56 -15.85 2.82
CA ASN A 19 6.10 -17.24 2.74
C ASN A 19 4.78 -17.38 1.96
N ILE A 20 3.84 -16.45 2.13
CA ILE A 20 2.59 -16.43 1.35
C ILE A 20 2.88 -16.26 -0.15
N GLN A 21 3.77 -15.33 -0.51
CA GLN A 21 4.21 -15.15 -1.90
C GLN A 21 4.78 -16.45 -2.47
N ASN A 22 5.69 -17.10 -1.75
CA ASN A 22 6.27 -18.38 -2.19
C ASN A 22 5.22 -19.47 -2.42
N GLU A 23 4.16 -19.53 -1.60
CA GLU A 23 3.09 -20.50 -1.76
C GLU A 23 2.18 -20.17 -2.97
N VAL A 24 1.97 -18.90 -3.28
CA VAL A 24 1.31 -18.47 -4.53
C VAL A 24 2.14 -18.86 -5.75
N ASP A 25 3.45 -18.58 -5.73
CA ASP A 25 4.36 -18.89 -6.85
C ASP A 25 4.43 -20.40 -7.11
N ARG A 26 4.34 -21.20 -6.06
CA ARG A 26 4.26 -22.67 -6.12
C ARG A 26 2.86 -23.20 -6.47
N ARG A 27 1.88 -22.31 -6.70
CA ARG A 27 0.48 -22.63 -6.98
C ARG A 27 -0.19 -23.46 -5.89
N LYS A 28 0.25 -23.28 -4.64
CA LYS A 28 -0.30 -23.94 -3.44
C LYS A 28 -1.33 -23.08 -2.73
N LEU A 29 -1.38 -21.79 -3.04
CA LEU A 29 -2.32 -20.82 -2.51
C LEU A 29 -2.88 -19.99 -3.67
N SER A 30 -4.19 -19.73 -3.67
CA SER A 30 -4.77 -18.85 -4.68
C SER A 30 -4.39 -17.38 -4.44
N PHE A 31 -4.48 -16.56 -5.49
CA PHE A 31 -4.23 -15.13 -5.36
C PHE A 31 -5.22 -14.45 -4.41
N ASP A 32 -6.50 -14.81 -4.46
CA ASP A 32 -7.53 -14.22 -3.59
C ASP A 32 -7.30 -14.56 -2.11
N GLU A 33 -6.89 -15.79 -1.81
CA GLU A 33 -6.51 -16.18 -0.45
C GLU A 33 -5.27 -15.43 0.02
N ALA A 34 -4.26 -15.29 -0.84
CA ALA A 34 -3.06 -14.52 -0.55
C ALA A 34 -3.37 -13.04 -0.30
N LEU A 35 -4.26 -12.44 -1.10
CA LEU A 35 -4.73 -11.08 -0.96
C LEU A 35 -5.42 -10.86 0.40
N SER A 36 -6.30 -11.79 0.80
CA SER A 36 -6.97 -11.76 2.10
C SER A 36 -5.98 -11.85 3.27
N LEU A 37 -4.99 -12.74 3.15
CA LEU A 37 -3.93 -12.88 4.15
C LEU A 37 -3.01 -11.66 4.21
N GLY A 38 -2.61 -11.08 3.08
CA GLY A 38 -1.76 -9.89 3.03
C GLY A 38 -2.46 -8.64 3.56
N ASN A 39 -3.75 -8.46 3.26
CA ASN A 39 -4.57 -7.42 3.88
C ASN A 39 -4.61 -7.59 5.42
N SER A 40 -4.76 -8.83 5.91
CA SER A 40 -4.73 -9.12 7.34
C SER A 40 -3.36 -8.85 7.99
N ILE A 41 -2.26 -9.13 7.27
CA ILE A 41 -0.89 -8.83 7.72
C ILE A 41 -0.71 -7.33 7.89
N GLN A 42 -1.10 -6.53 6.88
CA GLN A 42 -0.92 -5.07 6.95
C GLN A 42 -1.80 -4.42 8.02
N SER A 43 -3.06 -4.84 8.15
CA SER A 43 -3.94 -4.34 9.21
C SER A 43 -3.39 -4.65 10.61
N TYR A 44 -2.67 -5.76 10.78
CA TYR A 44 -2.02 -6.10 12.03
C TYR A 44 -0.70 -5.34 12.23
N ALA A 45 0.07 -5.14 11.16
CA ALA A 45 1.31 -4.35 11.18
C ALA A 45 1.08 -2.93 11.73
N ASP A 46 -0.04 -2.29 11.35
CA ASP A 46 -0.38 -0.95 11.85
C ASP A 46 -0.53 -0.84 13.38
N ARG A 47 -0.73 -1.97 14.05
CA ARG A 47 -0.89 -2.05 15.51
C ARG A 47 0.44 -2.26 16.23
N LEU A 48 1.49 -2.63 15.50
CA LEU A 48 2.81 -2.85 16.06
C LEU A 48 3.56 -1.51 16.14
N PRO A 49 4.41 -1.31 17.16
CA PRO A 49 5.27 -0.13 17.21
C PRO A 49 6.26 -0.15 16.05
N GLY A 50 6.52 1.02 15.47
CA GLY A 50 7.43 1.22 14.34
C GLY A 50 6.72 1.75 13.09
N ASN A 51 7.50 2.01 12.04
CA ASN A 51 7.00 2.52 10.76
C ASN A 51 7.55 1.73 9.57
N THR A 52 7.96 0.49 9.81
CA THR A 52 8.53 -0.38 8.78
C THR A 52 7.41 -0.86 7.87
N ILE A 53 7.59 -0.68 6.56
CA ILE A 53 6.63 -1.16 5.56
C ILE A 53 6.73 -2.69 5.48
N VAL A 54 5.59 -3.36 5.61
CA VAL A 54 5.47 -4.80 5.32
C VAL A 54 4.92 -4.96 3.90
N TYR A 55 5.73 -5.53 3.03
CA TYR A 55 5.39 -5.86 1.64
C TYR A 55 4.67 -7.21 1.62
N ALA A 56 3.41 -7.20 1.24
CA ALA A 56 2.54 -8.37 1.18
C ALA A 56 1.59 -8.22 0.00
N ILE A 57 1.20 -9.32 -0.65
CA ILE A 57 0.14 -9.32 -1.68
C ILE A 57 -1.13 -8.74 -1.04
N SER A 58 -1.44 -7.47 -1.31
CA SER A 58 -2.50 -6.74 -0.61
C SER A 58 -3.05 -5.60 -1.45
N ASN A 59 -4.18 -5.04 -0.99
CA ASN A 59 -4.78 -3.85 -1.57
C ASN A 59 -3.82 -2.64 -1.43
N ARG A 60 -3.19 -2.45 -0.27
CA ARG A 60 -2.25 -1.32 -0.10
C ARG A 60 -0.98 -1.50 -0.91
N ASP A 61 -0.52 -2.73 -1.13
CA ASP A 61 0.66 -3.01 -1.94
C ASP A 61 0.40 -2.73 -3.43
N SER A 62 -0.73 -3.22 -3.93
CA SER A 62 -1.23 -2.88 -5.27
C SER A 62 -1.39 -1.37 -5.44
N TYR A 63 -2.00 -0.70 -4.46
CA TYR A 63 -2.20 0.75 -4.48
C TYR A 63 -0.87 1.52 -4.46
N ARG A 64 0.11 1.06 -3.68
CA ARG A 64 1.46 1.65 -3.63
C ARG A 64 2.12 1.59 -5.00
N GLY A 65 2.04 0.45 -5.69
CA GLY A 65 2.58 0.31 -7.04
C GLY A 65 1.97 1.32 -8.02
N THR A 66 0.66 1.53 -7.98
CA THR A 66 -0.02 2.55 -8.79
C THR A 66 0.46 3.97 -8.43
N LEU A 67 0.61 4.26 -7.14
CA LEU A 67 1.07 5.57 -6.67
C LEU A 67 2.52 5.85 -7.08
N GLU A 68 3.41 4.87 -6.94
CA GLU A 68 4.80 4.94 -7.41
C GLU A 68 4.88 5.17 -8.92
N LEU A 69 4.01 4.51 -9.70
CA LEU A 69 3.94 4.69 -11.15
C LEU A 69 3.59 6.15 -11.52
N TYR A 70 2.58 6.74 -10.88
CA TYR A 70 2.21 8.14 -11.15
C TYR A 70 3.23 9.16 -10.64
N LEU A 71 4.02 8.82 -9.63
CA LEU A 71 5.08 9.69 -9.12
C LEU A 71 6.38 9.61 -9.94
N LYS A 72 6.50 8.63 -10.85
CA LYS A 72 7.75 8.33 -11.58
C LYS A 72 8.33 9.53 -12.34
N ASP A 73 7.47 10.40 -12.87
CA ASP A 73 7.88 11.55 -13.68
C ASP A 73 7.99 12.84 -12.85
N GLY A 74 7.83 12.75 -11.53
CA GLY A 74 8.00 13.88 -10.60
C GLY A 74 6.83 14.86 -10.54
N TYR A 75 5.72 14.57 -11.23
CA TYR A 75 4.52 15.40 -11.19
C TYR A 75 3.28 14.54 -11.05
N LEU A 76 2.53 14.75 -9.96
CA LEU A 76 1.24 14.10 -9.74
C LEU A 76 0.11 15.08 -10.12
N SER A 77 -0.47 14.86 -11.30
CA SER A 77 -1.50 15.73 -11.88
C SER A 77 -2.85 15.63 -11.16
N LYS A 78 -3.76 16.56 -11.44
CA LYS A 78 -5.15 16.49 -10.96
C LYS A 78 -5.88 15.25 -11.48
N THR A 79 -5.62 14.86 -12.73
CA THR A 79 -6.22 13.68 -13.35
C THR A 79 -5.76 12.40 -12.67
N GLU A 80 -4.46 12.24 -12.42
CA GLU A 80 -3.93 11.08 -11.71
C GLU A 80 -4.43 11.02 -10.26
N GLN A 81 -4.61 12.16 -9.60
CA GLN A 81 -5.21 12.18 -8.27
C GLN A 81 -6.68 11.75 -8.26
N LEU A 82 -7.44 12.08 -9.31
CA LEU A 82 -8.81 11.57 -9.46
C LEU A 82 -8.81 10.04 -9.67
N LEU A 83 -7.93 9.52 -10.54
CA LEU A 83 -7.78 8.08 -10.75
C LEU A 83 -7.36 7.36 -9.46
N LEU A 84 -6.43 7.94 -8.71
CA LEU A 84 -6.02 7.44 -7.40
C LEU A 84 -7.17 7.47 -6.40
N TRP A 85 -8.02 8.49 -6.42
CA TRP A 85 -9.19 8.58 -5.53
C TRP A 85 -10.22 7.50 -5.84
N GLU A 86 -10.50 7.23 -7.11
CA GLU A 86 -11.38 6.12 -7.50
C GLU A 86 -10.81 4.76 -7.08
N GLU A 87 -9.51 4.57 -7.31
CA GLU A 87 -8.81 3.34 -6.96
C GLU A 87 -8.80 3.09 -5.44
N ARG A 88 -8.61 4.15 -4.63
CA ARG A 88 -8.73 4.08 -3.17
C ARG A 88 -10.08 3.51 -2.75
N ARG A 89 -11.17 4.06 -3.29
CA ARG A 89 -12.53 3.61 -2.97
C ARG A 89 -12.75 2.15 -3.37
N ARG A 90 -12.26 1.75 -4.54
CA ARG A 90 -12.35 0.36 -5.03
C ARG A 90 -11.61 -0.62 -4.12
N LEU A 91 -10.46 -0.21 -3.58
CA LEU A 91 -9.58 -1.04 -2.75
C LEU A 91 -9.86 -0.92 -1.24
N GLY A 92 -10.76 -0.02 -0.82
CA GLY A 92 -11.04 0.26 0.58
C GLY A 92 -9.90 0.98 1.30
N ILE A 93 -9.11 1.78 0.58
CA ILE A 93 -8.04 2.62 1.13
C ILE A 93 -8.62 3.95 1.59
N THR A 94 -8.40 4.31 2.83
CA THR A 94 -8.80 5.60 3.43
C THR A 94 -7.88 6.73 2.98
N ASP A 95 -8.34 7.98 3.06
CA ASP A 95 -7.50 9.14 2.74
C ASP A 95 -6.31 9.28 3.69
N VAL A 96 -6.45 8.82 4.94
CA VAL A 96 -5.33 8.79 5.89
C VAL A 96 -4.24 7.83 5.42
N GLU A 97 -4.61 6.62 4.99
CA GLU A 97 -3.65 5.64 4.44
C GLU A 97 -3.01 6.14 3.16
N HIS A 98 -3.80 6.74 2.26
CA HIS A 98 -3.28 7.36 1.05
C HIS A 98 -2.26 8.46 1.37
N ASN A 99 -2.62 9.43 2.21
CA ASN A 99 -1.76 10.58 2.52
C ASN A 99 -0.46 10.14 3.17
N LYS A 100 -0.53 9.17 4.11
CA LYS A 100 0.67 8.59 4.73
C LYS A 100 1.59 7.95 3.68
N MET A 101 1.03 7.16 2.76
CA MET A 101 1.79 6.49 1.71
C MET A 101 2.39 7.48 0.70
N LEU A 102 1.62 8.50 0.30
CA LEU A 102 2.08 9.56 -0.58
C LEU A 102 3.27 10.30 0.02
N ILE A 103 3.15 10.75 1.26
CA ILE A 103 4.24 11.45 1.98
C ILE A 103 5.49 10.56 2.04
N GLN A 104 5.34 9.29 2.44
CA GLN A 104 6.46 8.36 2.51
C GLN A 104 7.17 8.17 1.16
N LEU A 105 6.41 8.01 0.07
CA LEU A 105 6.98 7.85 -1.26
C LEU A 105 7.65 9.12 -1.77
N VAL A 106 7.03 10.28 -1.55
CA VAL A 106 7.62 11.59 -1.87
C VAL A 106 8.98 11.73 -1.16
N GLU A 107 9.03 11.50 0.15
CA GLU A 107 10.28 11.57 0.93
C GLU A 107 11.36 10.61 0.39
N ILE A 108 10.99 9.39 -0.01
CA ILE A 108 11.92 8.41 -0.58
C ILE A 108 12.47 8.90 -1.93
N LEU A 109 11.61 9.41 -2.81
CA LEU A 109 12.00 9.89 -4.14
C LEU A 109 12.83 11.19 -4.06
N GLU A 110 12.48 12.10 -3.15
CA GLU A 110 13.25 13.33 -2.91
C GLU A 110 14.64 13.04 -2.36
N LYS A 111 14.78 12.06 -1.45
CA LYS A 111 16.10 11.57 -0.99
C LYS A 111 16.95 10.98 -2.11
N ARG A 112 16.33 10.52 -3.21
CA ARG A 112 17.02 10.05 -4.43
C ARG A 112 17.33 11.18 -5.41
N GLY A 113 17.03 12.44 -5.07
CA GLY A 113 17.32 13.62 -5.88
C GLY A 113 16.21 14.01 -6.86
N MET A 114 15.02 13.39 -6.78
CA MET A 114 13.88 13.78 -7.61
C MET A 114 13.17 14.98 -7.00
N LYS A 115 12.70 15.90 -7.84
CA LYS A 115 11.77 16.94 -7.42
C LYS A 115 10.35 16.44 -7.67
N ILE A 116 9.54 16.34 -6.61
CA ILE A 116 8.15 15.91 -6.71
C ILE A 116 7.22 17.11 -6.54
N VAL A 117 6.26 17.24 -7.46
CA VAL A 117 5.21 18.26 -7.40
C VAL A 117 3.86 17.56 -7.41
N VAL A 118 3.08 17.77 -6.35
CA VAL A 118 1.72 17.24 -6.25
C VAL A 118 0.72 18.37 -6.49
N SER A 119 -0.13 18.22 -7.50
CA SER A 119 -1.20 19.19 -7.78
C SER A 119 -2.15 19.29 -6.59
N ARG A 120 -2.80 20.45 -6.39
CA ARG A 120 -3.90 20.50 -5.42
C ARG A 120 -5.06 19.64 -5.94
N PHE A 121 -5.57 18.76 -5.08
CA PHE A 121 -6.74 17.94 -5.34
C PHE A 121 -7.86 18.29 -4.36
N GLU A 122 -9.07 18.32 -4.89
CA GLU A 122 -10.30 18.46 -4.12
C GLU A 122 -11.16 17.27 -4.51
N GLU A 123 -11.63 16.54 -3.50
CA GLU A 123 -12.49 15.38 -3.70
C GLU A 123 -13.74 15.79 -4.49
N PRO A 124 -14.19 14.98 -5.48
CA PRO A 124 -15.42 15.24 -6.18
C PRO A 124 -16.61 15.26 -5.21
N VAL A 125 -17.28 16.40 -5.11
CA VAL A 125 -18.51 16.53 -4.31
C VAL A 125 -19.61 15.71 -4.98
N GLY A 126 -20.12 14.67 -4.33
CA GLY A 126 -21.40 14.04 -4.71
C GLY A 126 -21.40 12.58 -5.16
N VAL A 127 -20.56 11.70 -4.60
CA VAL A 127 -20.72 10.25 -4.81
C VAL A 127 -20.68 9.51 -3.48
N GLN A 128 -21.84 9.42 -2.82
CA GLN A 128 -22.17 8.38 -1.83
C GLN A 128 -22.86 7.22 -2.54
#